data_AF-Q28965-F1
#
_entry.id   AF-Q28965-F1
#
_cell.length_a   1.000
_cell.length_b   1.000
_cell.length_c   1.000
_cell.angle_alpha   90.00
_cell.angle_beta   90.00
_cell.angle_gamma   90.00
#
_symmetry.space_group_name_H-M   'P 1'
#
loop_
_entity.id
_entity.type
_entity.pdbx_description
1 polymer ?
#
loop_
_entity_poly.entity_id
_entity_poly.type
_entity_poly.pdbx_seq_one_letter_code
_entity_poly.pdbx_strand_id
1 'polypeptide(L)' 'VVQEALDKAREGRTCIVIAHRLSTIQNADSIVVIQKGKVREHGTHQQLLAQKGIYFSMVSVQAGTKHLSTVMI' A
#
# COMPACT_ATOMS: atom_id res chain seq x y z
N VAL A 1 9.78 8.40 -14.98
CA VAL A 1 9.88 9.79 -14.44
C VAL A 1 9.40 9.97 -12.99
N VAL A 2 8.11 9.90 -12.61
CA VAL A 2 7.71 10.15 -11.19
C VAL A 2 8.11 9.03 -10.22
N GLN A 3 7.97 7.75 -10.62
CA GLN A 3 8.35 6.61 -9.78
C GLN A 3 9.86 6.58 -9.51
N GLU A 4 10.69 6.72 -10.53
CA GLU A 4 12.16 6.79 -10.35
C GLU A 4 12.61 7.95 -9.45
N ALA A 5 11.95 9.11 -9.53
CA ALA A 5 12.26 10.23 -8.66
C ALA A 5 11.91 9.92 -7.19
N LEU A 6 10.80 9.21 -6.96
CA LEU A 6 10.42 8.71 -5.64
C LEU A 6 11.38 7.60 -5.16
N ASP A 7 11.80 6.68 -6.03
CA ASP A 7 12.72 5.59 -5.67
C ASP A 7 14.11 6.11 -5.30
N LYS A 8 14.65 7.07 -6.07
CA LYS A 8 15.87 7.80 -5.68
C LYS A 8 15.68 8.62 -4.41
N ALA A 9 14.47 9.13 -4.15
CA ALA A 9 14.20 9.83 -2.91
C ALA A 9 14.12 8.87 -1.70
N ARG A 10 13.75 7.61 -1.92
CA ARG A 10 13.61 6.58 -0.87
C ARG A 10 14.94 5.98 -0.46
N GLU A 11 15.97 6.03 -1.31
CA GLU A 11 17.30 5.53 -0.97
C GLU A 11 17.85 6.21 0.31
N GLY A 12 18.15 5.39 1.32
CA GLY A 12 18.75 5.83 2.58
C GLY A 12 17.80 6.55 3.54
N ARG A 13 16.48 6.59 3.29
CA ARG A 13 15.51 7.29 4.13
C ARG A 13 14.29 6.43 4.44
N THR A 14 13.75 6.56 5.66
CA THR A 14 12.46 5.96 6.00
C THR A 14 11.36 6.66 5.21
N CYS A 15 10.72 5.94 4.29
CA CYS A 15 9.63 6.46 3.48
C CYS A 15 8.30 5.86 3.94
N ILE A 16 7.35 6.71 4.32
CA ILE A 16 5.99 6.31 4.62
C ILE A 16 5.14 6.69 3.43
N VAL A 17 4.47 5.71 2.82
CA VAL A 17 3.63 5.93 1.64
C VAL A 17 2.19 5.64 2.01
N ILE A 18 1.37 6.69 2.09
CA ILE A 18 -0.09 6.56 2.20
C ILE A 18 -0.65 6.54 0.79
N ALA A 19 -0.92 5.35 0.28
CA ALA A 19 -1.42 5.18 -1.08
C ALA A 19 -2.75 4.43 -1.09
N HIS A 20 -3.67 4.96 -1.89
CA HIS A 20 -4.89 4.27 -2.28
C HIS A 20 -4.72 3.48 -3.59
N ARG A 21 -3.55 3.52 -4.24
CA ARG A 21 -3.29 2.70 -5.44
C ARG A 21 -2.56 1.44 -5.06
N LEU A 22 -3.16 0.30 -5.40
CA LEU A 22 -2.55 -1.00 -5.18
C LEU A 22 -1.16 -1.13 -5.83
N SER A 23 -0.98 -0.56 -7.01
CA SER A 23 0.29 -0.63 -7.75
C SER A 23 1.45 0.09 -7.04
N THR A 24 1.15 1.04 -6.15
CA THR A 24 2.17 1.77 -5.38
C THR A 24 2.54 1.04 -4.09
N ILE A 25 1.61 0.27 -3.51
CA ILE A 25 1.84 -0.50 -2.28
C ILE A 25 2.36 -1.92 -2.55
N GLN A 26 2.20 -2.46 -3.77
CA GLN A 26 2.70 -3.78 -4.16
C GLN A 26 4.22 -3.93 -3.99
N ASN A 27 4.96 -2.84 -4.23
CA ASN A 27 6.42 -2.81 -4.13
C ASN A 27 6.93 -2.32 -2.78
N ALA A 28 6.05 -2.15 -1.78
CA ALA A 28 6.45 -1.70 -0.45
C ALA A 28 7.09 -2.84 0.35
N ASP A 29 8.17 -2.52 1.07
CA ASP A 29 8.86 -3.47 1.95
C ASP A 29 7.95 -3.96 3.10
N SER A 30 7.06 -3.08 3.58
CA SER A 30 6.06 -3.41 4.59
C SER A 30 4.79 -2.60 4.34
N ILE A 31 3.64 -3.26 4.45
CA ILE A 31 2.32 -2.69 4.28
C ILE A 31 1.59 -2.79 5.62
N VAL A 32 0.92 -1.71 6.03
CA VAL A 32 0.13 -1.66 7.26
C VAL A 32 -1.29 -1.24 6.91
N VAL A 33 -2.27 -2.06 7.30
CA VAL A 33 -3.69 -1.77 7.13
C VAL A 33 -4.24 -1.21 8.43
N ILE A 34 -4.77 0.01 8.35
CA ILE A 34 -5.40 0.69 9.49
C ILE A 34 -6.91 0.68 9.29
N GLN A 35 -7.65 0.24 10.31
CA GLN A 35 -9.11 0.27 10.32
C GLN A 35 -9.60 0.79 11.67
N LYS A 36 -10.50 1.78 11.64
CA LYS A 36 -11.05 2.41 12.86
C LYS A 36 -9.94 2.92 13.82
N GLY A 37 -8.88 3.48 13.27
CA GLY A 37 -7.75 4.03 14.04
C GLY A 37 -6.83 2.98 14.69
N LYS A 38 -6.95 1.69 14.34
CA LYS A 38 -6.07 0.63 14.83
C LYS A 38 -5.41 -0.11 13.68
N VAL A 39 -4.16 -0.53 13.86
CA VAL A 39 -3.48 -1.46 12.95
C VAL A 39 -4.20 -2.81 13.02
N ARG A 40 -4.74 -3.25 11.89
CA ARG A 40 -5.43 -4.54 11.76
C ARG A 40 -4.53 -5.60 11.17
N GLU A 41 -3.75 -5.23 10.16
CA GLU A 41 -2.86 -6.14 9.48
C GLU A 41 -1.54 -5.43 9.17
N HIS A 42 -0.45 -6.18 9.19
CA HIS A 42 0.86 -5.70 8.79
C HIS A 42 1.65 -6.84 8.15
N GLY A 43 2.51 -6.52 7.19
CA GLY A 43 3.36 -7.51 6.53
C GLY A 43 3.66 -7.15 5.08
N THR A 44 4.27 -8.07 4.35
CA THR A 44 4.51 -7.89 2.92
C THR A 44 3.24 -8.11 2.11
N HIS A 45 3.24 -7.63 0.86
CA HIS A 45 2.14 -7.86 -0.08
C HIS A 45 1.67 -9.32 -0.11
N GLN A 46 2.63 -10.25 -0.23
CA GLN A 46 2.36 -11.68 -0.33
C GLN A 46 1.81 -12.26 0.97
N GLN A 47 2.32 -11.83 2.14
CA GLN A 47 1.82 -12.26 3.45
C GLN A 47 0.37 -11.81 3.69
N LEU A 48 0.04 -10.58 3.31
CA LEU A 48 -1.31 -10.04 3.47
C LEU A 48 -2.31 -10.67 2.48
N LEU A 49 -1.84 -11.00 1.26
CA LEU A 49 -2.63 -11.79 0.31
C LEU A 49 -2.93 -13.20 0.81
N ALA A 50 -1.94 -13.87 1.40
CA ALA A 50 -2.09 -15.21 1.97
C ALA A 50 -3.07 -15.22 3.16
N GLN A 51 -3.09 -14.16 3.96
CA GLN A 51 -4.02 -14.00 5.08
C GLN A 51 -5.49 -13.84 4.65
N LYS A 52 -5.75 -13.49 3.38
CA LYS A 52 -7.10 -13.26 2.84
C LYS A 52 -7.96 -12.33 3.71
N GLY A 53 -7.34 -11.37 4.39
CA GLY A 53 -7.99 -10.44 5.31
C GLY A 53 -8.54 -9.18 4.63
N ILE A 54 -8.48 -8.06 5.35
CA ILE A 54 -8.98 -6.76 4.89
C ILE A 54 -8.19 -6.29 3.67
N TYR A 55 -6.87 -6.48 3.69
CA TYR A 55 -6.00 -6.19 2.56
C TYR A 55 -6.44 -6.92 1.29
N PHE A 56 -6.71 -8.22 1.37
CA PHE A 56 -7.15 -9.03 0.23
C PHE A 56 -8.48 -8.53 -0.34
N SER A 57 -9.44 -8.21 0.53
CA SER A 57 -10.71 -7.63 0.11
C SER A 57 -10.53 -6.30 -0.63
N MET A 58 -9.66 -5.41 -0.13
CA MET A 58 -9.33 -4.15 -0.81
C MET A 58 -8.66 -4.37 -2.17
N VAL A 59 -7.74 -5.33 -2.26
CA VAL A 59 -7.07 -5.73 -3.52
C VAL A 59 -8.10 -6.21 -4.55
N SER A 60 -9.00 -7.10 -4.15
CA SER A 60 -10.04 -7.65 -5.03
C SER A 60 -11.03 -6.57 -5.50
N VAL A 61 -11.38 -5.62 -4.62
CA VAL A 61 -12.27 -4.50 -4.97
C VAL A 61 -11.58 -3.50 -5.92
N GLN A 62 -10.30 -3.18 -5.70
CA GLN A 62 -9.56 -2.27 -6.60
C GLN A 62 -9.28 -2.86 -7.98
N ALA A 63 -9.17 -4.19 -8.10
CA ALA A 63 -9.13 -4.84 -9.40
C ALA A 63 -10.43 -4.64 -10.21
N GLY A 64 -11.57 -4.40 -9.54
CA GLY A 64 -12.87 -4.14 -10.15
C GLY A 64 -13.28 -2.67 -10.22
N THR A 65 -12.69 -1.78 -9.41
CA THR A 65 -13.09 -0.36 -9.33
C THR A 65 -11.87 0.56 -9.37
N LYS A 66 -11.58 1.08 -10.57
CA LYS A 66 -10.75 2.27 -10.75
C LYS A 66 -11.45 3.44 -10.06
N HIS A 67 -10.90 3.90 -8.94
CA HIS A 67 -10.79 5.29 -8.50
C HIS A 67 -10.87 5.34 -6.97
N LEU A 68 -9.85 5.93 -6.35
CA LEU A 68 -9.93 6.83 -5.18
C LEU A 68 -8.49 7.25 -4.93
N SER A 69 -8.15 8.48 -5.32
CA SER A 69 -6.84 9.06 -5.14
C SER A 69 -6.92 9.92 -3.88
N THR A 70 -6.14 9.64 -2.84
CA THR A 70 -5.85 10.62 -1.81
C THR A 70 -4.38 10.50 -1.46
N VAL A 71 -3.65 11.56 -1.75
CA VAL A 71 -2.23 11.76 -1.47
C VAL A 71 -2.17 12.57 -0.19
N MET A 72 -1.44 12.11 0.82
CA MET A 72 -0.84 12.99 1.82
C MET A 72 0.66 12.65 1.86
N ILE A 73 1.46 13.69 1.63
CA ILE A 73 2.91 13.72 1.52
C ILE A 73 3.52 13.43 2.90
#